data_AF-A0A1W0WWV2-F1
#
_entry.id   AF-A0A1W0WWV2-F1
#
_cell.length_a   1.000
_cell.length_b   1.000
_cell.length_c   1.000
_cell.angle_alpha   90.00
_cell.angle_beta   90.00
_cell.angle_gamma   90.00
#
_symmetry.space_group_name_H-M   'P 1'
#
loop_
_entity.id
_entity.type
_entity.pdbx_description
1 polymer ?
#
loop_
_entity_poly.entity_id
_entity_poly.type
_entity_poly.pdbx_seq_one_letter_code
_entity_poly.pdbx_strand_id
1 'polypeptide(L)'
;MRCISWLVCSLGLVNFPGKIDAGFPFLGQTFEQTGRLVADGVMTVLDTAVSGITETVSESNPTEPHGEDGGKLFLGVIKSYMEYETAQVDKGNDNRPKAVFYDDLGWFYRNGSLSNLDRLPASPNQIQTKFLLYTSPDQLTAEVLDYKDAASIQRSGFNPALPSVVVIHGFKTSSGTASLQWVMLFIDALFRRQGPGNYIVVDWSKGAQAPNYWAAAANTQLVGAQLANLIQLLCQVKQTNPSMFQLIGFSLGSHVSGFAGKRLNAANGGIKLGRIFGMDAAGPLFEHAGPGGRLAKGDANIVVAEHGSADGIKNGGLGIWQQIGDVDFYANGGKEQPGCGPVFAKALENILKFDFKSVPEAIQCNHNRNWLYVLQTFDPTCQFHSIPCDTYSNAILGRCIRTFPVEPNQSMGFYFQNSPTNSKMFFHTNAPSRDLSCGYHIKVTILAAKASTHGRGTFSVMFVDAKGNETTPYIIAHDGRLPAGKQAFLLVRSSIAPAAIKRVKILYHRFCQPDTCFADTVNIQSVTLATVANDVVKTSCQGIDMVSDMWVSLGLRDGKCKTGFRFG
;
A
#
# COMPACT_ATOMS: atom_id res chain seq x y z
N MET A 1 9.77 4.40 24.27
CA MET A 1 11.00 4.44 25.09
C MET A 1 11.28 3.15 25.89
N ARG A 2 10.31 2.43 26.49
CA ARG A 2 10.64 1.19 27.25
C ARG A 2 10.87 -0.09 26.42
N CYS A 3 10.36 -0.18 25.18
CA CYS A 3 10.59 -1.37 24.33
C CYS A 3 11.99 -1.46 23.72
N ILE A 4 12.66 -0.33 23.46
CA ILE A 4 14.02 -0.34 22.86
C ILE A 4 15.06 -0.76 23.91
N SER A 5 14.91 -0.31 25.16
CA SER A 5 15.76 -0.76 26.27
C SER A 5 15.66 -2.27 26.53
N TRP A 6 14.49 -2.88 26.31
CA TRP A 6 14.30 -4.32 26.50
C TRP A 6 14.89 -5.15 25.35
N LEU A 7 14.79 -4.67 24.10
CA LEU A 7 15.38 -5.34 22.93
C LEU A 7 16.92 -5.39 23.01
N VAL A 8 17.54 -4.32 23.53
CA VAL A 8 19.01 -4.22 23.69
C VAL A 8 19.51 -5.10 24.84
N CYS A 9 18.79 -5.19 25.97
CA CYS A 9 19.18 -6.09 27.07
C CYS A 9 18.94 -7.59 26.77
N SER A 10 17.95 -7.94 25.94
CA SER A 10 17.63 -9.35 25.62
C SER A 10 18.59 -10.01 24.63
N LEU A 11 19.36 -9.20 23.89
CA LEU A 11 20.30 -9.65 22.85
C LEU A 11 21.75 -9.80 23.35
N GLY A 12 22.04 -9.57 24.63
CA GLY A 12 23.36 -9.79 25.22
C GLY A 12 24.49 -8.94 24.64
N LEU A 13 24.16 -7.85 23.94
CA LEU A 13 25.14 -6.96 23.33
C LEU A 13 25.35 -5.75 24.26
N VAL A 14 26.55 -5.70 24.87
CA VAL A 14 27.13 -4.65 25.72
C VAL A 14 26.94 -4.83 27.24
N ASN A 15 28.04 -5.23 27.91
CA ASN A 15 28.27 -4.99 29.35
C ASN A 15 28.78 -3.56 29.54
N PHE A 16 28.04 -2.71 30.26
CA PHE A 16 28.57 -1.45 30.81
C PHE A 16 28.71 -1.57 32.33
N PRO A 17 29.91 -1.39 32.90
CA PRO A 17 30.07 -1.23 34.34
C PRO A 17 29.84 0.25 34.70
N GLY A 18 28.79 0.57 35.44
CA GLY A 18 28.61 1.91 36.00
C GLY A 18 27.17 2.27 36.35
N LYS A 19 26.92 2.48 37.64
CA LYS A 19 25.68 3.11 38.14
C LYS A 19 25.58 4.54 37.60
N ILE A 20 24.40 4.95 37.12
CA ILE A 20 24.08 6.36 36.89
C ILE A 20 22.78 6.67 37.64
N ASP A 21 22.92 7.51 38.66
CA ASP A 21 21.85 8.05 39.49
C ASP A 21 20.98 9.07 38.75
N ALA A 22 19.77 9.25 39.27
CA ALA A 22 18.68 10.02 38.70
C ALA A 22 18.89 11.55 38.72
N GLY A 23 18.43 12.22 37.65
CA GLY A 23 18.04 13.64 37.67
C GLY A 23 18.47 14.41 36.42
N PHE A 24 17.50 14.89 35.63
CA PHE A 24 17.42 16.21 34.96
C PHE A 24 16.50 16.15 33.70
N PRO A 25 15.68 17.20 33.41
CA PRO A 25 14.69 17.19 32.34
C PRO A 25 15.25 17.87 31.08
N PHE A 26 15.83 17.10 30.16
CA PHE A 26 16.26 17.58 28.83
C PHE A 26 16.19 16.42 27.82
N LEU A 27 14.99 15.90 27.54
CA LEU A 27 14.79 14.74 26.63
C LEU A 27 13.85 15.02 25.45
N GLY A 28 13.48 16.28 25.23
CA GLY A 28 12.66 16.69 24.07
C GLY A 28 13.47 17.04 22.82
N GLN A 29 14.67 17.60 22.96
CA GLN A 29 15.48 18.11 21.83
C GLN A 29 16.53 17.10 21.32
N THR A 30 16.93 16.12 22.12
CA THR A 30 17.93 15.11 21.76
C THR A 30 17.39 14.00 20.85
N PHE A 31 16.08 13.70 20.85
CA PHE A 31 15.50 12.67 19.98
C PHE A 31 15.30 13.12 18.53
N GLU A 32 15.08 14.41 18.27
CA GLU A 32 15.13 14.96 16.91
C GLU A 32 16.56 14.91 16.34
N GLN A 33 17.56 15.15 17.19
CA GLN A 33 18.97 14.97 16.83
C GLN A 33 19.37 13.50 16.68
N THR A 34 18.81 12.58 17.48
CA THR A 34 19.06 11.13 17.34
C THR A 34 18.36 10.56 16.11
N GLY A 35 17.15 11.03 15.76
CA GLY A 35 16.48 10.70 14.51
C GLY A 35 17.21 11.25 13.27
N ARG A 36 17.82 12.44 13.37
CA ARG A 36 18.76 12.96 12.36
C ARG A 36 20.02 12.13 12.26
N LEU A 37 20.67 11.77 13.37
CA LEU A 37 21.87 10.91 13.38
C LEU A 37 21.60 9.50 12.85
N VAL A 38 20.39 8.96 13.05
CA VAL A 38 19.95 7.67 12.47
C VAL A 38 19.64 7.79 10.98
N ALA A 39 19.03 8.90 10.53
CA ALA A 39 18.85 9.18 9.11
C ALA A 39 20.20 9.37 8.39
N ASP A 40 21.13 10.09 9.02
CA ASP A 40 22.50 10.27 8.53
C ASP A 40 23.28 8.95 8.57
N GLY A 41 23.04 8.08 9.56
CA GLY A 41 23.60 6.73 9.64
C GLY A 41 23.05 5.76 8.59
N VAL A 42 21.74 5.82 8.28
CA VAL A 42 21.13 5.08 7.16
C VAL A 42 21.68 5.56 5.83
N MET A 43 21.86 6.87 5.65
CA MET A 43 22.52 7.44 4.46
C MET A 43 23.99 7.02 4.36
N THR A 44 24.72 6.98 5.48
CA THR A 44 26.13 6.53 5.50
C THR A 44 26.24 5.04 5.18
N VAL A 45 25.33 4.20 5.68
CA VAL A 45 25.27 2.77 5.36
C VAL A 45 24.82 2.55 3.91
N LEU A 46 23.91 3.37 3.39
CA LEU A 46 23.52 3.39 1.97
C LEU A 46 24.67 3.85 1.07
N ASP A 47 25.43 4.88 1.44
CA ASP A 47 26.60 5.36 0.71
C ASP A 47 27.72 4.32 0.71
N THR A 48 27.94 3.63 1.84
CA THR A 48 28.90 2.54 1.96
C THR A 48 28.45 1.29 1.19
N ALA A 49 27.14 1.00 1.15
CA ALA A 49 26.59 -0.07 0.33
C ALA A 49 26.67 0.26 -1.17
N VAL A 50 26.45 1.51 -1.56
CA VAL A 50 26.60 2.00 -2.94
C VAL A 50 28.07 1.96 -3.38
N SER A 51 29.03 2.27 -2.50
CA SER A 51 30.46 2.16 -2.81
C SER A 51 31.00 0.72 -2.77
N GLY A 52 30.39 -0.18 -1.99
CA GLY A 52 30.79 -1.59 -1.89
C GLY A 52 30.23 -2.49 -3.00
N ILE A 53 29.08 -2.14 -3.59
CA ILE A 53 28.43 -2.92 -4.66
C ILE A 53 29.06 -2.68 -6.03
N THR A 54 29.85 -1.61 -6.22
CA THR A 54 30.53 -1.35 -7.50
C THR A 54 31.63 -2.36 -7.86
N GLU A 55 32.07 -3.23 -6.95
CA GLU A 55 33.19 -4.15 -7.20
C GLU A 55 32.86 -5.65 -7.28
N THR A 56 31.61 -6.11 -7.03
CA THR A 56 31.30 -7.54 -7.10
C THR A 56 29.92 -7.83 -7.71
N VAL A 57 29.84 -7.81 -9.04
CA VAL A 57 28.78 -8.50 -9.77
C VAL A 57 29.40 -9.68 -10.53
N SER A 58 29.50 -10.81 -9.85
CA SER A 58 29.69 -12.11 -10.51
C SER A 58 28.78 -13.15 -9.86
N GLU A 59 27.86 -13.66 -10.69
CA GLU A 59 27.18 -14.97 -10.67
C GLU A 59 26.69 -15.55 -9.34
N SER A 60 25.36 -15.73 -9.23
CA SER A 60 24.76 -16.74 -8.34
C SER A 60 23.51 -17.37 -8.96
N ASN A 61 23.44 -18.70 -8.85
CA ASN A 61 22.54 -19.66 -9.50
C ASN A 61 21.05 -19.62 -9.02
N PRO A 62 20.11 -20.22 -9.78
CA PRO A 62 18.67 -19.88 -9.76
C PRO A 62 17.79 -20.94 -9.09
N THR A 63 16.95 -20.56 -8.11
CA THR A 63 15.82 -21.41 -7.65
C THR A 63 14.55 -20.64 -7.24
N GLU A 64 14.25 -19.50 -7.88
CA GLU A 64 12.91 -18.89 -7.81
C GLU A 64 12.46 -18.40 -9.21
N PRO A 65 11.18 -18.52 -9.57
CA PRO A 65 10.70 -18.24 -10.90
C PRO A 65 10.89 -16.75 -11.20
N HIS A 66 11.71 -16.45 -12.20
CA HIS A 66 12.21 -15.12 -12.55
C HIS A 66 11.21 -13.96 -12.36
N GLY A 67 11.25 -13.34 -11.18
CA GLY A 67 10.71 -12.02 -10.91
C GLY A 67 11.77 -10.94 -11.17
N GLU A 68 11.33 -9.69 -11.30
CA GLU A 68 12.24 -8.55 -11.42
C GLU A 68 13.22 -8.50 -10.22
N ASP A 69 14.49 -8.17 -10.49
CA ASP A 69 15.50 -7.97 -9.45
C ASP A 69 15.19 -6.68 -8.66
N GLY A 70 14.44 -6.83 -7.56
CA GLY A 70 14.01 -5.73 -6.71
C GLY A 70 15.16 -4.89 -6.14
N GLY A 71 16.33 -5.52 -5.96
CA GLY A 71 17.57 -4.85 -5.60
C GLY A 71 17.98 -3.80 -6.63
N LYS A 72 18.03 -4.20 -7.89
CA LYS A 72 18.38 -3.29 -9.01
C LYS A 72 17.37 -2.18 -9.20
N LEU A 73 16.07 -2.43 -8.98
CA LEU A 73 15.05 -1.39 -9.07
C LEU A 73 15.29 -0.30 -8.04
N PHE A 74 15.37 -0.69 -6.77
CA PHE A 74 15.54 0.27 -5.68
C PHE A 74 16.83 1.08 -5.84
N LEU A 75 17.95 0.41 -6.16
CA LEU A 75 19.22 1.10 -6.40
C LEU A 75 19.15 2.07 -7.59
N GLY A 76 18.44 1.71 -8.66
CA GLY A 76 18.19 2.61 -9.80
C GLY A 76 17.42 3.87 -9.40
N VAL A 77 16.41 3.74 -8.54
CA VAL A 77 15.66 4.87 -7.99
C VAL A 77 16.56 5.78 -7.15
N ILE A 78 17.28 5.22 -6.18
CA ILE A 78 18.15 6.00 -5.27
C ILE A 78 19.23 6.75 -6.04
N LYS A 79 19.95 6.05 -6.92
CA LYS A 79 21.02 6.65 -7.73
C LYS A 79 20.47 7.81 -8.57
N SER A 80 19.36 7.59 -9.27
CA SER A 80 18.73 8.63 -10.10
C SER A 80 18.20 9.80 -9.27
N TYR A 81 17.73 9.55 -8.05
CA TYR A 81 17.23 10.58 -7.15
C TYR A 81 18.39 11.46 -6.64
N MET A 82 19.53 10.87 -6.29
CA MET A 82 20.76 11.60 -5.94
C MET A 82 21.30 12.43 -7.11
N GLU A 83 21.31 11.86 -8.32
CA GLU A 83 21.68 12.59 -9.55
C GLU A 83 20.76 13.79 -9.79
N TYR A 84 19.45 13.60 -9.59
CA TYR A 84 18.46 14.67 -9.66
C TYR A 84 18.71 15.76 -8.62
N GLU A 85 18.90 15.42 -7.34
CA GLU A 85 19.14 16.40 -6.27
C GLU A 85 20.42 17.22 -6.54
N THR A 86 21.49 16.56 -6.99
CA THR A 86 22.74 17.22 -7.38
C THR A 86 22.51 18.22 -8.52
N ALA A 87 21.78 17.80 -9.56
CA ALA A 87 21.46 18.67 -10.69
C ALA A 87 20.56 19.87 -10.33
N GLN A 88 19.78 19.80 -9.24
CA GLN A 88 18.99 20.94 -8.77
C GLN A 88 19.84 22.02 -8.10
N VAL A 89 21.02 21.67 -7.57
CA VAL A 89 21.94 22.62 -6.92
C VAL A 89 22.82 23.33 -7.97
N ASP A 90 23.29 22.60 -8.98
CA ASP A 90 24.20 23.12 -10.02
C ASP A 90 23.47 23.80 -11.19
N LYS A 91 22.74 24.89 -10.90
CA LYS A 91 22.04 25.72 -11.92
C LYS A 91 22.96 26.75 -12.58
N GLY A 92 24.13 26.31 -13.05
CA GLY A 92 25.02 27.13 -13.88
C GLY A 92 24.36 27.56 -15.20
N ASN A 93 25.15 28.05 -16.16
CA ASN A 93 24.62 28.45 -17.47
C ASN A 93 24.06 27.24 -18.23
N ASP A 94 22.74 27.08 -18.25
CA ASP A 94 22.06 25.88 -18.73
C ASP A 94 21.73 25.97 -20.23
N ASN A 95 22.57 25.30 -21.04
CA ASN A 95 22.42 25.21 -22.49
C ASN A 95 21.51 24.05 -22.96
N ARG A 96 20.88 23.30 -22.04
CA ARG A 96 20.01 22.17 -22.42
C ARG A 96 18.71 22.68 -23.09
N PRO A 97 18.15 21.94 -24.06
CA PRO A 97 16.90 22.33 -24.73
C PRO A 97 15.76 22.57 -23.72
N LYS A 98 15.00 23.66 -23.90
CA LYS A 98 13.86 24.01 -23.02
C LYS A 98 12.57 23.25 -23.35
N ALA A 99 12.45 22.80 -24.59
CA ALA A 99 11.28 22.10 -25.10
C ALA A 99 11.66 21.11 -26.21
N VAL A 100 10.80 20.13 -26.44
CA VAL A 100 10.87 19.20 -27.59
C VAL A 100 9.49 19.04 -28.19
N PHE A 101 9.41 18.91 -29.51
CA PHE A 101 8.18 18.66 -30.25
C PHE A 101 8.24 17.27 -30.89
N TYR A 102 7.11 16.55 -30.86
CA TYR A 102 6.92 15.31 -31.62
C TYR A 102 5.63 15.43 -32.43
N ASP A 103 5.68 15.13 -33.72
CA ASP A 103 4.61 15.45 -34.68
C ASP A 103 3.20 15.06 -34.21
N ASP A 104 3.04 13.81 -33.73
CA ASP A 104 1.73 13.31 -33.28
C ASP A 104 1.37 13.74 -31.85
N LEU A 105 2.34 14.20 -31.06
CA LEU A 105 2.21 14.39 -29.61
C LEU A 105 2.35 15.85 -29.16
N GLY A 106 2.75 16.77 -30.03
CA GLY A 106 2.90 18.18 -29.71
C GLY A 106 4.13 18.49 -28.85
N TRP A 107 4.07 19.62 -28.14
CA TRP A 107 5.17 20.16 -27.35
C TRP A 107 5.25 19.58 -25.93
N PHE A 108 6.47 19.35 -25.47
CA PHE A 108 6.84 19.05 -24.10
C PHE A 108 7.85 20.09 -23.61
N TYR A 109 7.63 20.64 -22.42
CA TYR A 109 8.42 21.74 -21.87
C TYR A 109 9.07 21.35 -20.54
N ARG A 110 10.33 21.72 -20.33
CA ARG A 110 11.02 21.52 -19.04
C ARG A 110 10.39 22.30 -17.90
N ASN A 111 9.83 23.46 -18.18
CA ASN A 111 9.08 24.28 -17.22
C ASN A 111 7.56 24.05 -17.31
N GLY A 112 7.12 22.93 -17.91
CA GLY A 112 5.72 22.57 -18.05
C GLY A 112 5.15 21.90 -16.79
N SER A 113 4.21 20.98 -16.97
CA SER A 113 3.43 20.41 -15.86
C SER A 113 4.26 19.62 -14.84
N LEU A 114 5.38 19.01 -15.26
CA LEU A 114 6.35 18.32 -14.38
C LEU A 114 7.64 19.14 -14.29
N SER A 115 7.50 20.45 -14.07
CA SER A 115 8.63 21.39 -14.02
C SER A 115 9.64 21.08 -12.92
N ASN A 116 9.21 20.41 -11.85
CA ASN A 116 10.07 19.99 -10.76
C ASN A 116 11.16 19.02 -11.24
N LEU A 117 10.91 18.22 -12.27
CA LEU A 117 11.86 17.23 -12.77
C LEU A 117 12.97 17.85 -13.62
N ASP A 118 12.69 19.01 -14.21
CA ASP A 118 13.59 19.75 -15.09
C ASP A 118 14.23 18.90 -16.21
N ARG A 119 13.43 17.97 -16.78
CA ARG A 119 13.88 16.99 -17.76
C ARG A 119 12.83 16.76 -18.84
N LEU A 120 13.26 16.71 -20.10
CA LEU A 120 12.39 16.37 -21.24
C LEU A 120 12.27 14.84 -21.40
N PRO A 121 11.12 14.33 -21.87
CA PRO A 121 10.99 12.92 -22.21
C PRO A 121 11.90 12.55 -23.39
N ALA A 122 12.25 11.26 -23.49
CA ALA A 122 12.87 10.68 -24.68
C ALA A 122 11.86 10.59 -25.84
N SER A 123 12.33 10.36 -27.07
CA SER A 123 11.44 10.23 -28.23
C SER A 123 10.60 8.95 -28.23
N PRO A 124 9.46 8.90 -28.97
CA PRO A 124 8.67 7.67 -29.13
C PRO A 124 9.49 6.46 -29.59
N ASN A 125 10.47 6.66 -30.47
CA ASN A 125 11.34 5.59 -31.00
C ASN A 125 12.30 5.02 -29.95
N GLN A 126 12.66 5.82 -28.95
CA GLN A 126 13.49 5.39 -27.83
C GLN A 126 12.66 4.67 -26.78
N ILE A 127 11.47 5.18 -26.46
CA ILE A 127 10.56 4.63 -25.44
C ILE A 127 9.90 3.32 -25.91
N GLN A 128 9.57 3.21 -27.20
CA GLN A 128 8.97 2.02 -27.83
C GLN A 128 7.72 1.49 -27.12
N THR A 129 6.81 2.39 -26.75
CA THR A 129 5.51 2.02 -26.18
C THR A 129 4.71 1.15 -27.14
N LYS A 130 4.17 0.04 -26.63
CA LYS A 130 3.25 -0.86 -27.32
C LYS A 130 1.93 -0.91 -26.58
N PHE A 131 0.83 -0.94 -27.34
CA PHE A 131 -0.51 -1.11 -26.81
C PHE A 131 -1.03 -2.48 -27.24
N LEU A 132 -1.13 -3.39 -26.28
CA LEU A 132 -1.37 -4.81 -26.51
C LEU A 132 -2.81 -5.12 -26.11
N LEU A 133 -3.68 -5.35 -27.09
CA LEU A 133 -5.10 -5.64 -26.89
C LEU A 133 -5.33 -7.15 -26.73
N TYR A 134 -6.07 -7.50 -25.68
CA TYR A 134 -6.64 -8.80 -25.40
C TYR A 134 -8.16 -8.71 -25.38
N THR A 135 -8.83 -9.56 -26.16
CA THR A 135 -10.29 -9.61 -26.24
C THR A 135 -10.87 -10.97 -25.85
N SER A 136 -10.01 -11.99 -25.72
CA SER A 136 -10.36 -13.35 -25.30
C SER A 136 -9.31 -13.90 -24.31
N PRO A 137 -9.72 -14.71 -23.31
CA PRO A 137 -8.78 -15.39 -22.42
C PRO A 137 -7.91 -16.42 -23.16
N ASP A 138 -8.39 -16.97 -24.28
CA ASP A 138 -7.67 -17.99 -25.07
C ASP A 138 -6.65 -17.37 -26.06
N GLN A 139 -6.54 -16.04 -26.08
CA GLN A 139 -5.69 -15.31 -27.00
C GLN A 139 -4.21 -15.48 -26.61
N LEU A 140 -3.47 -16.27 -27.40
CA LEU A 140 -2.03 -16.51 -27.17
C LEU A 140 -1.15 -15.28 -27.46
N THR A 141 -1.56 -14.44 -28.41
CA THR A 141 -0.81 -13.26 -28.83
C THR A 141 -1.70 -12.03 -28.86
N ALA A 142 -1.24 -10.95 -28.23
CA ALA A 142 -1.95 -9.67 -28.24
C ALA A 142 -2.05 -9.08 -29.66
N GLU A 143 -3.15 -8.40 -29.93
CA GLU A 143 -3.28 -7.53 -31.10
C GLU A 143 -2.58 -6.20 -30.79
N VAL A 144 -1.67 -5.75 -31.65
CA VAL A 144 -0.96 -4.49 -31.43
C VAL A 144 -1.80 -3.34 -31.98
N LEU A 145 -2.20 -2.42 -31.11
CA LEU A 145 -2.82 -1.17 -31.50
C LEU A 145 -1.76 -0.09 -31.66
N ASP A 146 -1.81 0.64 -32.77
CA ASP A 146 -0.94 1.78 -33.01
C ASP A 146 -1.74 3.08 -32.84
N TYR A 147 -1.25 3.97 -31.99
CA TYR A 147 -1.86 5.26 -31.69
C TYR A 147 -1.82 6.25 -32.87
N LYS A 148 -1.15 5.87 -33.97
CA LYS A 148 -1.05 6.64 -35.22
C LYS A 148 -1.77 6.00 -36.40
N ASP A 149 -2.02 4.69 -36.37
CA ASP A 149 -2.60 3.96 -37.50
C ASP A 149 -4.06 3.58 -37.20
N ALA A 150 -4.99 4.32 -37.79
CA ALA A 150 -6.42 4.04 -37.71
C ALA A 150 -6.77 2.65 -38.27
N ALA A 151 -6.00 2.12 -39.23
CA ALA A 151 -6.25 0.81 -39.81
C ALA A 151 -5.89 -0.32 -38.83
N SER A 152 -4.89 -0.12 -37.95
CA SER A 152 -4.60 -1.04 -36.83
C SER A 152 -5.81 -1.21 -35.91
N ILE A 153 -6.51 -0.10 -35.64
CA ILE A 153 -7.74 -0.10 -34.83
C ILE A 153 -8.89 -0.73 -35.61
N GLN A 154 -9.10 -0.34 -36.87
CA GLN A 154 -10.22 -0.83 -37.67
C GLN A 154 -10.22 -2.36 -37.75
N ARG A 155 -9.04 -2.97 -37.97
CA ARG A 155 -8.87 -4.42 -38.10
C ARG A 155 -8.84 -5.16 -36.76
N SER A 156 -8.74 -4.45 -35.63
CA SER A 156 -8.64 -5.10 -34.34
C SER A 156 -9.97 -5.66 -33.85
N GLY A 157 -9.91 -6.65 -32.95
CA GLY A 157 -11.03 -7.23 -32.24
C GLY A 157 -11.71 -6.29 -31.24
N PHE A 158 -11.27 -5.03 -31.13
CA PHE A 158 -11.86 -4.07 -30.20
C PHE A 158 -13.37 -3.92 -30.46
N ASN A 159 -14.15 -4.11 -29.40
CA ASN A 159 -15.61 -4.03 -29.43
C ASN A 159 -16.09 -2.82 -28.59
N PRO A 160 -16.64 -1.77 -29.21
CA PRO A 160 -17.05 -0.55 -28.51
C PRO A 160 -18.22 -0.75 -27.54
N ALA A 161 -18.96 -1.86 -27.64
CA ALA A 161 -20.05 -2.20 -26.73
C ALA A 161 -19.59 -2.83 -25.40
N LEU A 162 -18.30 -3.20 -25.30
CA LEU A 162 -17.73 -3.83 -24.11
C LEU A 162 -16.88 -2.85 -23.29
N PRO A 163 -16.76 -3.04 -21.96
CA PRO A 163 -15.87 -2.23 -21.13
C PRO A 163 -14.42 -2.26 -21.61
N SER A 164 -13.70 -1.15 -21.46
CA SER A 164 -12.27 -1.06 -21.76
C SER A 164 -11.46 -0.84 -20.49
N VAL A 165 -10.55 -1.76 -20.17
CA VAL A 165 -9.62 -1.63 -19.04
C VAL A 165 -8.20 -1.58 -19.56
N VAL A 166 -7.47 -0.53 -19.21
CA VAL A 166 -6.08 -0.32 -19.61
C VAL A 166 -5.18 -0.57 -18.41
N VAL A 167 -4.25 -1.52 -18.49
CA VAL A 167 -3.31 -1.86 -17.40
C VAL A 167 -1.92 -1.34 -17.76
N ILE A 168 -1.33 -0.56 -16.85
CA ILE A 168 -0.09 0.21 -17.09
C ILE A 168 0.93 -0.11 -16.00
N HIS A 169 2.06 -0.70 -16.41
CA HIS A 169 3.14 -1.03 -15.48
C HIS A 169 4.02 0.18 -15.13
N GLY A 170 4.92 -0.01 -14.17
CA GLY A 170 5.86 1.01 -13.68
C GLY A 170 7.31 0.81 -14.11
N PHE A 171 8.22 1.31 -13.28
CA PHE A 171 9.67 1.14 -13.41
C PHE A 171 10.07 -0.34 -13.27
N LYS A 172 11.02 -0.82 -14.09
CA LYS A 172 11.34 -2.25 -14.18
C LYS A 172 12.79 -2.55 -14.54
N THR A 173 13.24 -3.79 -14.33
CA THR A 173 14.65 -4.20 -14.56
C THR A 173 14.95 -4.64 -16.00
N SER A 174 13.96 -5.21 -16.69
CA SER A 174 14.15 -5.78 -18.03
C SER A 174 13.08 -5.33 -19.01
N SER A 175 13.42 -5.29 -20.30
CA SER A 175 12.45 -5.20 -21.38
C SER A 175 11.92 -6.59 -21.75
N GLY A 176 10.65 -6.68 -22.16
CA GLY A 176 10.02 -7.95 -22.57
C GLY A 176 8.89 -8.45 -21.67
N THR A 177 8.22 -9.51 -22.11
CA THR A 177 6.99 -10.06 -21.52
C THR A 177 7.20 -10.79 -20.19
N ALA A 178 8.39 -11.33 -19.94
CA ALA A 178 8.71 -12.04 -18.69
C ALA A 178 8.55 -11.14 -17.44
N SER A 179 8.81 -9.84 -17.58
CA SER A 179 8.62 -8.83 -16.52
C SER A 179 7.21 -8.22 -16.47
N LEU A 180 6.27 -8.73 -17.29
CA LEU A 180 4.85 -8.35 -17.25
C LEU A 180 3.97 -9.46 -16.64
N GLN A 181 4.56 -10.43 -15.93
CA GLN A 181 3.83 -11.56 -15.37
C GLN A 181 2.63 -11.14 -14.50
N TRP A 182 2.81 -10.14 -13.63
CA TRP A 182 1.72 -9.64 -12.80
C TRP A 182 0.62 -8.95 -13.62
N VAL A 183 0.99 -8.25 -14.70
CA VAL A 183 0.03 -7.64 -15.63
C VAL A 183 -0.82 -8.72 -16.28
N MET A 184 -0.21 -9.83 -16.70
CA MET A 184 -0.95 -10.96 -17.28
C MET A 184 -1.88 -11.62 -16.25
N LEU A 185 -1.49 -11.73 -14.97
CA LEU A 185 -2.38 -12.17 -13.90
C LEU A 185 -3.59 -11.23 -13.73
N PHE A 186 -3.40 -9.92 -13.92
CA PHE A 186 -4.50 -8.95 -13.93
C PHE A 186 -5.43 -9.15 -15.12
N ILE A 187 -4.90 -9.31 -16.33
CA ILE A 187 -5.71 -9.55 -17.54
C ILE A 187 -6.57 -10.81 -17.36
N ASP A 188 -5.96 -11.89 -16.89
CA ASP A 188 -6.63 -13.15 -16.57
C ASP A 188 -7.69 -13.00 -15.47
N ALA A 189 -7.40 -12.25 -14.39
CA ALA A 189 -8.37 -11.93 -13.35
C ALA A 189 -9.53 -11.06 -13.85
N LEU A 190 -9.26 -10.11 -14.77
CA LEU A 190 -10.27 -9.28 -15.41
C LEU A 190 -11.21 -10.13 -16.27
N PHE A 191 -10.69 -11.05 -17.09
CA PHE A 191 -11.52 -12.00 -17.84
C PHE A 191 -12.38 -12.86 -16.92
N ARG A 192 -11.81 -13.43 -15.85
CA ARG A 192 -12.60 -14.23 -14.88
C ARG A 192 -13.69 -13.43 -14.19
N ARG A 193 -13.44 -12.14 -13.89
CA ARG A 193 -14.34 -11.31 -13.09
C ARG A 193 -15.39 -10.57 -13.92
N GLN A 194 -14.99 -9.95 -15.03
CA GLN A 194 -15.88 -9.14 -15.89
C GLN A 194 -16.37 -9.90 -17.12
N GLY A 195 -15.70 -10.97 -17.54
CA GLY A 195 -15.99 -11.67 -18.79
C GLY A 195 -15.39 -10.98 -20.01
N PRO A 196 -16.06 -11.03 -21.18
CA PRO A 196 -15.62 -10.39 -22.41
C PRO A 196 -15.42 -8.87 -22.24
N GLY A 197 -14.27 -8.36 -22.70
CA GLY A 197 -13.88 -6.97 -22.56
C GLY A 197 -12.75 -6.59 -23.48
N ASN A 198 -12.43 -5.30 -23.54
CA ASN A 198 -11.24 -4.80 -24.22
C ASN A 198 -10.15 -4.54 -23.17
N TYR A 199 -9.23 -5.48 -22.99
CA TYR A 199 -8.15 -5.32 -22.03
C TYR A 199 -6.86 -4.94 -22.73
N ILE A 200 -6.35 -3.75 -22.44
CA ILE A 200 -5.20 -3.16 -23.14
C ILE A 200 -4.03 -3.08 -22.16
N VAL A 201 -2.92 -3.73 -22.47
CA VAL A 201 -1.67 -3.56 -21.73
C VAL A 201 -0.83 -2.47 -22.39
N VAL A 202 -0.36 -1.51 -21.60
CA VAL A 202 0.61 -0.51 -22.04
C VAL A 202 2.01 -1.00 -21.67
N ASP A 203 2.70 -1.57 -22.65
CA ASP A 203 4.09 -1.99 -22.51
C ASP A 203 5.02 -0.85 -22.96
N TRP A 204 5.58 -0.13 -21.98
CA TRP A 204 6.58 0.93 -22.18
C TRP A 204 7.91 0.55 -21.53
N SER A 205 8.17 -0.75 -21.45
CA SER A 205 9.28 -1.35 -20.72
C SER A 205 10.64 -0.75 -21.03
N LYS A 206 10.89 -0.40 -22.29
CA LYS A 206 12.16 0.18 -22.72
C LYS A 206 12.34 1.62 -22.21
N GLY A 207 11.28 2.40 -22.16
CA GLY A 207 11.28 3.74 -21.55
C GLY A 207 11.22 3.74 -20.02
N ALA A 208 10.84 2.61 -19.41
CA ALA A 208 10.73 2.43 -17.96
C ALA A 208 11.92 1.68 -17.32
N GLN A 209 12.96 1.39 -18.10
CA GLN A 209 13.99 0.45 -17.69
C GLN A 209 15.00 1.05 -16.71
N ALA A 210 15.34 0.27 -15.68
CA ALA A 210 16.46 0.52 -14.79
C ALA A 210 17.80 0.52 -15.56
N PRO A 211 18.80 1.29 -15.11
CA PRO A 211 18.84 2.02 -13.84
C PRO A 211 18.29 3.46 -13.90
N ASN A 212 17.87 3.98 -15.06
CA ASN A 212 17.63 5.41 -15.26
C ASN A 212 16.20 5.85 -14.88
N TYR A 213 15.92 5.90 -13.58
CA TYR A 213 14.60 6.29 -13.05
C TYR A 213 14.25 7.75 -13.36
N TRP A 214 15.23 8.67 -13.37
CA TRP A 214 14.97 10.08 -13.69
C TRP A 214 14.45 10.26 -15.13
N ALA A 215 15.04 9.53 -16.09
CA ALA A 215 14.52 9.49 -17.46
C ALA A 215 13.16 8.79 -17.54
N ALA A 216 12.98 7.67 -16.83
CA ALA A 216 11.71 6.95 -16.80
C ALA A 216 10.56 7.82 -16.27
N ALA A 217 10.82 8.61 -15.21
CA ALA A 217 9.87 9.58 -14.68
C ALA A 217 9.49 10.64 -15.72
N ALA A 218 10.45 11.19 -16.48
CA ALA A 218 10.16 12.14 -17.56
C ALA A 218 9.31 11.50 -18.67
N ASN A 219 9.64 10.25 -19.04
CA ASN A 219 8.96 9.51 -20.09
C ASN A 219 7.48 9.28 -19.81
N THR A 220 7.05 9.29 -18.54
CA THR A 220 5.63 9.11 -18.18
C THR A 220 4.69 10.11 -18.87
N GLN A 221 5.13 11.35 -19.09
CA GLN A 221 4.35 12.36 -19.83
C GLN A 221 4.12 11.96 -21.29
N LEU A 222 5.17 11.46 -21.94
CA LEU A 222 5.09 11.05 -23.34
C LEU A 222 4.22 9.80 -23.48
N VAL A 223 4.42 8.79 -22.62
CA VAL A 223 3.58 7.58 -22.65
C VAL A 223 2.12 7.92 -22.38
N GLY A 224 1.83 8.81 -21.44
CA GLY A 224 0.48 9.31 -21.19
C GLY A 224 -0.11 10.03 -22.41
N ALA A 225 0.71 10.79 -23.13
CA ALA A 225 0.31 11.43 -24.38
C ALA A 225 -0.03 10.42 -25.49
N GLN A 226 0.79 9.37 -25.65
CA GLN A 226 0.52 8.30 -26.61
C GLN A 226 -0.76 7.55 -26.29
N LEU A 227 -0.99 7.24 -25.00
CA LEU A 227 -2.21 6.57 -24.56
C LEU A 227 -3.45 7.42 -24.80
N ALA A 228 -3.39 8.74 -24.53
CA ALA A 228 -4.49 9.65 -24.83
C ALA A 228 -4.82 9.67 -26.33
N ASN A 229 -3.80 9.77 -27.19
CA ASN A 229 -3.99 9.72 -28.64
C ASN A 229 -4.61 8.38 -29.09
N LEU A 230 -4.16 7.24 -28.53
CA LEU A 230 -4.76 5.94 -28.83
C LEU A 230 -6.25 5.92 -28.46
N ILE A 231 -6.60 6.36 -27.25
CA ILE A 231 -7.99 6.37 -26.77
C ILE A 231 -8.84 7.28 -27.67
N GLN A 232 -8.33 8.43 -28.09
CA GLN A 232 -9.03 9.29 -29.05
C GLN A 232 -9.25 8.60 -30.40
N LEU A 233 -8.22 7.94 -30.93
CA LEU A 233 -8.33 7.24 -32.20
C LEU A 233 -9.32 6.07 -32.11
N LEU A 234 -9.35 5.35 -30.97
CA LEU A 234 -10.37 4.33 -30.68
C LEU A 234 -11.78 4.93 -30.66
N CYS A 235 -11.97 6.07 -30.00
CA CYS A 235 -13.26 6.77 -29.96
C CYS A 235 -13.72 7.18 -31.37
N GLN A 236 -12.80 7.69 -32.19
CA GLN A 236 -13.09 8.11 -33.57
C GLN A 236 -13.41 6.92 -34.49
N VAL A 237 -12.58 5.87 -34.47
CA VAL A 237 -12.70 4.75 -35.42
C VAL A 237 -13.81 3.78 -35.00
N LYS A 238 -13.92 3.47 -33.71
CA LYS A 238 -14.87 2.47 -33.19
C LYS A 238 -16.16 3.10 -32.62
N GLN A 239 -16.30 4.42 -32.66
CA GLN A 239 -17.48 5.13 -32.16
C GLN A 239 -17.77 4.84 -30.66
N THR A 240 -16.71 4.82 -29.85
CA THR A 240 -16.80 4.69 -28.38
C THR A 240 -16.54 6.05 -27.69
N ASN A 241 -16.53 6.08 -26.37
CA ASN A 241 -16.37 7.30 -25.57
C ASN A 241 -15.25 7.14 -24.53
N PRO A 242 -14.45 8.19 -24.21
CA PRO A 242 -13.48 8.14 -23.13
C PRO A 242 -14.04 7.65 -21.78
N SER A 243 -15.31 7.91 -21.47
CA SER A 243 -15.96 7.46 -20.24
C SER A 243 -16.07 5.94 -20.11
N MET A 244 -15.93 5.19 -21.23
CA MET A 244 -15.93 3.73 -21.25
C MET A 244 -14.58 3.12 -20.86
N PHE A 245 -13.55 3.95 -20.71
CA PHE A 245 -12.21 3.51 -20.37
C PHE A 245 -11.92 3.66 -18.88
N GLN A 246 -11.34 2.60 -18.32
CA GLN A 246 -10.82 2.55 -16.96
C GLN A 246 -9.32 2.27 -17.02
N LEU A 247 -8.50 3.10 -16.39
CA LEU A 247 -7.06 2.95 -16.38
C LEU A 247 -6.61 2.44 -15.01
N ILE A 248 -5.77 1.42 -14.98
CA ILE A 248 -5.12 0.88 -13.79
C ILE A 248 -3.62 1.08 -13.96
N GLY A 249 -3.04 1.98 -13.18
CA GLY A 249 -1.61 2.24 -13.19
C GLY A 249 -0.93 1.72 -11.93
N PHE A 250 0.25 1.12 -12.06
CA PHE A 250 1.12 0.79 -10.93
C PHE A 250 2.37 1.67 -10.94
N SER A 251 2.78 2.18 -9.77
CA SER A 251 4.04 2.93 -9.64
C SER A 251 4.08 4.12 -10.61
N LEU A 252 5.09 4.23 -11.49
CA LEU A 252 5.14 5.25 -12.57
C LEU A 252 3.94 5.19 -13.53
N GLY A 253 3.34 4.01 -13.73
CA GLY A 253 2.15 3.82 -14.57
C GLY A 253 0.90 4.55 -14.05
N SER A 254 0.84 4.83 -12.74
CA SER A 254 -0.20 5.69 -12.15
C SER A 254 -0.12 7.11 -12.70
N HIS A 255 1.08 7.65 -12.88
CA HIS A 255 1.29 8.97 -13.45
C HIS A 255 1.06 9.00 -14.95
N VAL A 256 1.42 7.94 -15.68
CA VAL A 256 1.02 7.75 -17.09
C VAL A 256 -0.49 7.86 -17.24
N SER A 257 -1.25 7.21 -16.34
CA SER A 257 -2.72 7.30 -16.32
C SER A 257 -3.22 8.74 -16.11
N GLY A 258 -2.61 9.46 -15.15
CA GLY A 258 -2.94 10.86 -14.89
C GLY A 258 -2.64 11.78 -16.07
N PHE A 259 -1.50 11.62 -16.73
CA PHE A 259 -1.16 12.40 -17.93
C PHE A 259 -2.10 12.10 -19.10
N ALA A 260 -2.49 10.84 -19.30
CA ALA A 260 -3.48 10.47 -20.31
C ALA A 260 -4.84 11.13 -20.02
N GLY A 261 -5.32 11.06 -18.78
CA GLY A 261 -6.56 11.70 -18.35
C GLY A 261 -6.59 13.21 -18.57
N LYS A 262 -5.53 13.92 -18.16
CA LYS A 262 -5.39 15.37 -18.40
C LYS A 262 -5.50 15.75 -19.87
N ARG A 263 -4.80 15.00 -20.72
CA ARG A 263 -4.76 15.28 -22.16
C ARG A 263 -6.10 15.00 -22.82
N LEU A 264 -6.78 13.92 -22.44
CA LEU A 264 -8.14 13.61 -22.90
C LEU A 264 -9.15 14.67 -22.45
N ASN A 265 -9.07 15.13 -21.20
CA ASN A 265 -9.95 16.16 -20.67
C ASN A 265 -9.81 17.47 -21.47
N ALA A 266 -8.57 17.86 -21.79
CA ALA A 266 -8.28 19.05 -22.57
C ALA A 266 -8.78 18.95 -24.02
N ALA A 267 -8.75 17.76 -24.62
CA ALA A 267 -9.06 17.57 -26.03
C ALA A 267 -10.53 17.20 -26.33
N ASN A 268 -11.27 16.67 -25.36
CA ASN A 268 -12.64 16.16 -25.56
C ASN A 268 -13.71 17.03 -24.91
N GLY A 269 -13.50 18.35 -24.81
CA GLY A 269 -14.49 19.28 -24.25
C GLY A 269 -14.91 18.98 -22.81
N GLY A 270 -14.01 18.38 -22.02
CA GLY A 270 -14.27 17.98 -20.63
C GLY A 270 -14.85 16.58 -20.44
N ILE A 271 -15.08 15.80 -21.50
CA ILE A 271 -15.44 14.37 -21.37
C ILE A 271 -14.23 13.62 -20.80
N LYS A 272 -14.40 13.09 -19.58
CA LYS A 272 -13.34 12.41 -18.85
C LYS A 272 -13.37 10.91 -19.05
N LEU A 273 -12.22 10.30 -18.76
CA LEU A 273 -12.13 8.86 -18.50
C LEU A 273 -13.14 8.45 -17.42
N GLY A 274 -13.65 7.21 -17.52
CA GLY A 274 -14.58 6.67 -16.53
C GLY A 274 -13.92 6.54 -15.16
N ARG A 275 -12.70 5.99 -15.12
CA ARG A 275 -11.95 5.77 -13.88
C ARG A 275 -10.45 5.76 -14.09
N ILE A 276 -9.70 6.24 -13.10
CA ILE A 276 -8.29 5.89 -12.91
C ILE A 276 -8.12 5.24 -11.54
N PHE A 277 -7.44 4.11 -11.48
CA PHE A 277 -7.00 3.45 -10.25
C PHE A 277 -5.47 3.48 -10.21
N GLY A 278 -4.89 4.25 -9.30
CA GLY A 278 -3.44 4.34 -9.08
C GLY A 278 -3.02 3.44 -7.93
N MET A 279 -2.27 2.39 -8.24
CA MET A 279 -1.70 1.44 -7.28
C MET A 279 -0.31 1.91 -6.87
N ASP A 280 -0.19 2.40 -5.64
CA ASP A 280 1.05 2.88 -5.03
C ASP A 280 1.84 3.79 -5.98
N ALA A 281 1.16 4.85 -6.45
CA ALA A 281 1.74 5.80 -7.40
C ALA A 281 3.11 6.29 -6.89
N ALA A 282 4.10 6.40 -7.78
CA ALA A 282 5.47 6.60 -7.35
C ALA A 282 5.65 7.94 -6.59
N GLY A 283 6.36 7.91 -5.47
CA GLY A 283 6.70 9.09 -4.67
C GLY A 283 7.93 9.84 -5.19
N PRO A 284 9.07 9.18 -5.46
CA PRO A 284 10.29 9.84 -5.91
C PRO A 284 10.04 10.66 -7.18
N LEU A 285 10.43 11.95 -7.13
CA LEU A 285 10.24 12.92 -8.22
C LEU A 285 8.78 13.36 -8.50
N PHE A 286 7.79 12.84 -7.78
CA PHE A 286 6.37 13.20 -7.92
C PHE A 286 5.70 13.69 -6.63
N GLU A 287 6.22 13.35 -5.44
CA GLU A 287 5.64 13.73 -4.15
C GLU A 287 5.36 15.24 -4.08
N HIS A 288 6.28 16.08 -4.55
CA HIS A 288 6.10 17.54 -4.53
C HIS A 288 5.67 18.12 -5.89
N ALA A 289 5.36 17.28 -6.87
CA ALA A 289 4.81 17.75 -8.13
C ALA A 289 3.38 18.28 -7.91
N GLY A 290 3.05 19.41 -8.54
CA GLY A 290 1.69 19.94 -8.54
C GLY A 290 0.71 19.03 -9.29
N PRO A 291 -0.62 19.26 -9.19
CA PRO A 291 -1.63 18.41 -9.83
C PRO A 291 -1.42 18.18 -11.33
N GLY A 292 -0.83 19.13 -12.05
CA GLY A 292 -0.48 19.00 -13.47
C GLY A 292 0.62 17.98 -13.75
N GLY A 293 1.54 17.76 -12.81
CA GLY A 293 2.75 16.96 -12.98
C GLY A 293 2.66 15.53 -12.46
N ARG A 294 1.52 15.10 -11.96
CA ARG A 294 1.33 13.74 -11.41
C ARG A 294 -0.10 13.28 -11.62
N LEU A 295 -0.41 12.07 -11.15
CA LEU A 295 -1.79 11.65 -10.98
C LEU A 295 -2.46 12.58 -9.95
N ALA A 296 -3.66 13.05 -10.26
CA ALA A 296 -4.40 13.95 -9.40
C ALA A 296 -5.91 13.78 -9.54
N LYS A 297 -6.64 14.22 -8.52
CA LYS A 297 -8.09 14.35 -8.53
C LYS A 297 -8.53 15.13 -9.76
N GLY A 298 -9.54 14.62 -10.45
CA GLY A 298 -10.13 15.23 -11.64
C GLY A 298 -9.52 14.78 -12.97
N ASP A 299 -8.49 13.94 -12.98
CA ASP A 299 -7.94 13.31 -14.19
C ASP A 299 -8.93 12.34 -14.86
N ALA A 300 -9.88 11.81 -14.10
CA ALA A 300 -11.01 11.01 -14.55
C ALA A 300 -12.30 11.45 -13.83
N ASN A 301 -13.44 10.81 -14.12
CA ASN A 301 -14.67 10.99 -13.35
C ASN A 301 -14.48 10.52 -11.89
N ILE A 302 -13.71 9.45 -11.68
CA ILE A 302 -13.31 8.98 -10.36
C ILE A 302 -11.83 8.56 -10.42
N VAL A 303 -11.01 9.12 -9.55
CA VAL A 303 -9.63 8.72 -9.31
C VAL A 303 -9.55 8.02 -7.96
N VAL A 304 -9.15 6.76 -7.94
CA VAL A 304 -8.88 6.01 -6.72
C VAL A 304 -7.37 5.85 -6.58
N ALA A 305 -6.82 6.14 -5.41
CA ALA A 305 -5.42 5.91 -5.11
C ALA A 305 -5.28 4.90 -3.97
N GLU A 306 -4.37 3.96 -4.13
CA GLU A 306 -3.95 3.04 -3.08
C GLU A 306 -2.49 3.36 -2.72
N HIS A 307 -2.19 3.36 -1.42
CA HIS A 307 -0.88 3.67 -0.86
C HIS A 307 -0.44 2.52 0.05
N GLY A 308 0.77 2.01 -0.16
CA GLY A 308 1.34 0.94 0.66
C GLY A 308 2.84 1.01 0.85
N SER A 309 3.56 1.91 0.18
CA SER A 309 4.98 2.16 0.44
C SER A 309 5.33 3.65 0.57
N ALA A 310 4.44 4.43 1.16
CA ALA A 310 4.48 5.90 1.20
C ALA A 310 5.17 6.48 2.45
N ASP A 311 6.38 6.01 2.78
CA ASP A 311 7.17 6.54 3.91
C ASP A 311 8.27 7.54 3.49
N GLY A 312 8.26 7.94 2.22
CA GLY A 312 9.27 8.80 1.61
C GLY A 312 10.59 8.07 1.33
N ILE A 313 11.30 8.52 0.30
CA ILE A 313 12.48 7.81 -0.23
C ILE A 313 13.59 7.61 0.81
N LYS A 314 13.78 8.56 1.73
CA LYS A 314 14.78 8.50 2.80
C LYS A 314 14.53 7.37 3.82
N ASN A 315 13.27 6.94 3.96
CA ASN A 315 12.89 5.81 4.83
C ASN A 315 12.64 4.53 4.01
N GLY A 316 13.03 4.50 2.73
CA GLY A 316 12.77 3.37 1.84
C GLY A 316 11.35 3.32 1.27
N GLY A 317 10.60 4.42 1.28
CA GLY A 317 9.30 4.52 0.64
C GLY A 317 9.40 4.80 -0.88
N LEU A 318 8.67 4.05 -1.68
CA LEU A 318 8.59 4.23 -3.14
C LEU A 318 7.27 4.83 -3.61
N GLY A 319 6.23 4.77 -2.79
CA GLY A 319 4.91 5.35 -3.05
C GLY A 319 4.80 6.80 -2.60
N ILE A 320 3.83 7.51 -3.16
CA ILE A 320 3.46 8.87 -2.77
C ILE A 320 2.57 8.87 -1.52
N TRP A 321 2.79 9.78 -0.58
CA TRP A 321 1.96 9.89 0.64
C TRP A 321 0.75 10.81 0.46
N GLN A 322 0.91 11.86 -0.34
CA GLN A 322 -0.16 12.82 -0.61
C GLN A 322 -1.43 12.15 -1.12
N GLN A 323 -2.57 12.71 -0.70
CA GLN A 323 -3.87 12.39 -1.28
C GLN A 323 -3.90 12.91 -2.72
N ILE A 324 -4.04 11.99 -3.65
CA ILE A 324 -4.02 12.25 -5.08
C ILE A 324 -5.30 11.81 -5.79
N GLY A 325 -6.19 11.10 -5.10
CA GLY A 325 -7.46 10.64 -5.63
C GLY A 325 -8.67 11.48 -5.21
N ASP A 326 -9.83 11.08 -5.73
CA ASP A 326 -11.12 11.33 -5.08
C ASP A 326 -11.25 10.53 -3.78
N VAL A 327 -10.55 9.39 -3.69
CA VAL A 327 -10.44 8.53 -2.51
C VAL A 327 -9.04 7.94 -2.45
N ASP A 328 -8.46 7.93 -1.25
CA ASP A 328 -7.10 7.46 -0.99
C ASP A 328 -7.13 6.35 0.08
N PHE A 329 -6.78 5.13 -0.30
CA PHE A 329 -6.72 3.95 0.55
C PHE A 329 -5.29 3.70 1.03
N TYR A 330 -5.08 3.68 2.34
CA TYR A 330 -3.77 3.45 2.96
C TYR A 330 -3.72 2.05 3.58
N ALA A 331 -3.09 1.12 2.87
CA ALA A 331 -2.93 -0.27 3.28
C ALA A 331 -2.01 -0.35 4.50
N ASN A 332 -2.49 -0.88 5.63
CA ASN A 332 -1.70 -1.00 6.87
C ASN A 332 -1.06 0.31 7.35
N GLY A 333 -1.73 1.42 7.10
CA GLY A 333 -1.22 2.77 7.39
C GLY A 333 -0.36 3.37 6.29
N GLY A 334 -0.19 2.66 5.17
CA GLY A 334 0.34 3.15 3.91
C GLY A 334 1.85 3.07 3.76
N LYS A 335 2.58 2.43 4.68
CA LYS A 335 4.04 2.50 4.75
C LYS A 335 4.73 1.15 4.66
N GLU A 336 4.46 0.28 5.64
CA GLU A 336 5.04 -1.06 5.71
C GLU A 336 3.95 -2.11 5.61
N GLN A 337 4.18 -3.10 4.76
CA GLN A 337 3.22 -4.15 4.48
C GLN A 337 3.60 -5.44 5.21
N PRO A 338 2.62 -6.10 5.85
CA PRO A 338 2.85 -7.35 6.54
C PRO A 338 3.50 -8.40 5.63
N GLY A 339 4.56 -9.04 6.13
CA GLY A 339 5.32 -10.07 5.41
C GLY A 339 6.54 -9.55 4.65
N CYS A 340 6.77 -8.23 4.56
CA CYS A 340 7.96 -7.67 3.90
C CYS A 340 9.18 -7.51 4.84
N GLY A 341 8.96 -7.62 6.16
CA GLY A 341 9.95 -7.37 7.21
C GLY A 341 10.16 -5.87 7.44
N PRO A 342 10.49 -5.42 8.67
CA PRO A 342 10.71 -4.00 8.93
C PRO A 342 11.98 -3.53 8.21
N VAL A 343 11.90 -2.44 7.45
CA VAL A 343 13.05 -1.95 6.67
C VAL A 343 14.23 -1.64 7.59
N PHE A 344 13.96 -1.02 8.74
CA PHE A 344 14.96 -0.72 9.77
C PHE A 344 15.58 -1.97 10.41
N ALA A 345 14.78 -2.97 10.74
CA ALA A 345 15.28 -4.20 11.34
C ALA A 345 16.18 -4.97 10.36
N LYS A 346 15.80 -5.00 9.09
CA LYS A 346 16.64 -5.56 8.02
C LYS A 346 17.92 -4.76 7.80
N ALA A 347 17.86 -3.42 7.86
CA ALA A 347 19.07 -2.60 7.78
C ALA A 347 20.06 -2.91 8.92
N LEU A 348 19.57 -3.08 10.14
CA LEU A 348 20.40 -3.48 11.28
C LEU A 348 20.95 -4.91 11.14
N GLU A 349 20.11 -5.85 10.68
CA GLU A 349 20.52 -7.22 10.39
C GLU A 349 21.62 -7.27 9.31
N ASN A 350 21.51 -6.43 8.28
CA ASN A 350 22.49 -6.35 7.19
C ASN A 350 23.86 -5.86 7.68
N ILE A 351 23.89 -4.88 8.58
CA ILE A 351 25.15 -4.41 9.19
C ILE A 351 25.79 -5.53 10.02
N LEU A 352 24.97 -6.28 10.77
CA LEU A 352 25.45 -7.38 11.62
C LEU A 352 25.88 -8.62 10.83
N LYS A 353 25.24 -8.89 9.69
CA LYS A 353 25.47 -10.08 8.85
C LYS A 353 26.29 -9.82 7.59
N PHE A 354 26.68 -8.57 7.33
CA PHE A 354 27.32 -8.12 6.07
C PHE A 354 26.53 -8.51 4.80
N ASP A 355 25.19 -8.61 4.89
CA ASP A 355 24.32 -8.98 3.76
C ASP A 355 23.50 -7.78 3.29
N PHE A 356 23.98 -7.02 2.30
CA PHE A 356 23.31 -5.79 1.85
C PHE A 356 22.15 -5.99 0.87
N LYS A 357 21.74 -7.24 0.56
CA LYS A 357 20.68 -7.53 -0.42
C LYS A 357 19.25 -7.45 0.15
N SER A 358 19.09 -7.65 1.45
CA SER A 358 17.75 -7.85 2.06
C SER A 358 16.89 -6.58 2.22
N VAL A 359 17.51 -5.39 2.27
CA VAL A 359 16.83 -4.08 2.44
C VAL A 359 16.12 -3.65 1.15
N PRO A 360 16.80 -3.63 -0.01
CA PRO A 360 16.13 -3.39 -1.28
C PRO A 360 14.94 -4.32 -1.55
N GLU A 361 15.05 -5.60 -1.17
CA GLU A 361 13.97 -6.58 -1.31
C GLU A 361 12.76 -6.25 -0.43
N ALA A 362 12.97 -5.79 0.81
CA ALA A 362 11.89 -5.39 1.71
C ALA A 362 11.12 -4.18 1.18
N ILE A 363 11.85 -3.20 0.66
CA ILE A 363 11.29 -1.99 0.05
C ILE A 363 10.46 -2.34 -1.18
N GLN A 364 11.02 -3.15 -2.08
CA GLN A 364 10.30 -3.60 -3.27
C GLN A 364 9.09 -4.47 -2.90
N CYS A 365 9.17 -5.29 -1.84
CA CYS A 365 8.03 -6.05 -1.33
C CYS A 365 6.88 -5.15 -0.89
N ASN A 366 7.15 -4.07 -0.14
CA ASN A 366 6.12 -3.11 0.28
C ASN A 366 5.44 -2.49 -0.95
N HIS A 367 6.22 -2.09 -1.96
CA HIS A 367 5.70 -1.52 -3.20
C HIS A 367 4.84 -2.52 -3.99
N ASN A 368 5.33 -3.75 -4.17
CA ASN A 368 4.65 -4.81 -4.92
C ASN A 368 3.41 -5.37 -4.23
N ARG A 369 3.25 -5.17 -2.91
CA ARG A 369 2.05 -5.64 -2.20
C ARG A 369 0.75 -4.99 -2.69
N ASN A 370 0.83 -3.77 -3.20
CA ASN A 370 -0.33 -3.00 -3.64
C ASN A 370 -1.00 -3.61 -4.87
N TRP A 371 -0.23 -3.98 -5.91
CA TRP A 371 -0.84 -4.67 -7.06
C TRP A 371 -1.43 -6.03 -6.65
N LEU A 372 -0.84 -6.73 -5.67
CA LEU A 372 -1.38 -7.98 -5.14
C LEU A 372 -2.70 -7.78 -4.40
N TYR A 373 -2.85 -6.71 -3.63
CA TYR A 373 -4.12 -6.39 -2.97
C TYR A 373 -5.22 -6.12 -3.99
N VAL A 374 -4.94 -5.31 -5.02
CA VAL A 374 -5.91 -5.05 -6.08
C VAL A 374 -6.25 -6.30 -6.88
N LEU A 375 -5.26 -7.14 -7.21
CA LEU A 375 -5.50 -8.42 -7.87
C LEU A 375 -6.49 -9.29 -7.08
N GLN A 376 -6.35 -9.34 -5.76
CA GLN A 376 -7.25 -10.09 -4.89
C GLN A 376 -8.68 -9.52 -4.88
N THR A 377 -8.88 -8.23 -5.17
CA THR A 377 -10.22 -7.61 -5.22
C THR A 377 -11.07 -8.09 -6.40
N PHE A 378 -10.47 -8.78 -7.37
CA PHE A 378 -11.22 -9.44 -8.44
C PHE A 378 -11.97 -10.69 -7.95
N ASP A 379 -11.58 -11.26 -6.81
CA ASP A 379 -12.37 -12.29 -6.13
C ASP A 379 -13.50 -11.62 -5.31
N PRO A 380 -14.79 -11.86 -5.61
CA PRO A 380 -15.91 -11.26 -4.87
C PRO A 380 -15.94 -11.62 -3.38
N THR A 381 -15.32 -12.74 -3.00
CA THR A 381 -15.27 -13.20 -1.61
C THR A 381 -14.20 -12.47 -0.80
N CYS A 382 -13.31 -11.75 -1.48
CA CYS A 382 -12.17 -11.07 -0.91
C CYS A 382 -12.42 -9.57 -0.80
N GLN A 383 -12.77 -9.10 0.40
CA GLN A 383 -13.08 -7.69 0.64
C GLN A 383 -12.06 -7.03 1.56
N PHE A 384 -11.59 -5.86 1.15
CA PHE A 384 -10.70 -5.01 1.94
C PHE A 384 -11.52 -3.88 2.56
N HIS A 385 -12.35 -4.22 3.56
CA HIS A 385 -13.15 -3.21 4.25
C HIS A 385 -12.26 -2.09 4.77
N SER A 386 -12.59 -0.88 4.36
CA SER A 386 -11.79 0.30 4.65
C SER A 386 -12.58 1.25 5.52
N ILE A 387 -11.87 1.93 6.42
CA ILE A 387 -12.47 2.82 7.42
C ILE A 387 -12.02 4.25 7.13
N PRO A 388 -12.95 5.18 6.89
CA PRO A 388 -12.63 6.59 6.80
C PRO A 388 -12.10 7.07 8.15
N CYS A 389 -10.92 7.68 8.17
CA CYS A 389 -10.30 8.14 9.40
C CYS A 389 -9.19 9.15 9.11
N ASP A 390 -8.81 9.97 10.10
CA ASP A 390 -7.71 10.92 9.94
C ASP A 390 -6.33 10.24 10.03
N THR A 391 -6.24 9.18 10.83
CA THR A 391 -5.00 8.43 11.07
C THR A 391 -5.25 6.93 11.15
N TYR A 392 -4.26 6.16 10.72
CA TYR A 392 -4.29 4.70 10.81
C TYR A 392 -4.49 4.20 12.24
N SER A 393 -3.80 4.81 13.21
CA SER A 393 -3.94 4.46 14.63
C SER A 393 -5.38 4.62 15.13
N ASN A 394 -6.07 5.70 14.74
CA ASN A 394 -7.47 5.88 15.11
C ASN A 394 -8.38 4.86 14.41
N ALA A 395 -8.05 4.45 13.18
CA ALA A 395 -8.82 3.46 12.43
C ALA A 395 -8.74 2.07 13.08
N ILE A 396 -7.52 1.57 13.37
CA ILE A 396 -7.34 0.24 14.00
C ILE A 396 -7.78 0.20 15.46
N LEU A 397 -7.70 1.33 16.17
CA LEU A 397 -8.28 1.46 17.50
C LEU A 397 -9.81 1.59 17.44
N GLY A 398 -10.44 1.48 16.27
CA GLY A 398 -11.90 1.52 16.08
C GLY A 398 -12.56 2.86 16.43
N ARG A 399 -11.77 3.92 16.61
CA ARG A 399 -12.26 5.24 17.07
C ARG A 399 -13.12 5.93 16.01
N CYS A 400 -12.87 5.64 14.74
CA CYS A 400 -13.59 6.21 13.60
C CYS A 400 -14.91 5.48 13.24
N ILE A 401 -15.14 4.27 13.75
CA ILE A 401 -16.32 3.43 13.44
C ILE A 401 -17.65 4.08 13.86
N ARG A 402 -17.64 4.96 14.88
CA ARG A 402 -18.85 5.67 15.33
C ARG A 402 -19.09 6.98 14.58
N THR A 403 -18.04 7.55 14.00
CA THR A 403 -18.06 8.87 13.38
C THR A 403 -18.53 8.79 11.93
N PHE A 404 -18.26 7.66 11.28
CA PHE A 404 -18.61 7.42 9.90
C PHE A 404 -19.32 6.06 9.79
N PRO A 405 -20.59 6.00 9.36
CA PRO A 405 -21.22 4.72 9.05
C PRO A 405 -20.40 4.02 7.96
N VAL A 406 -19.93 2.81 8.25
CA VAL A 406 -19.20 2.00 7.27
C VAL A 406 -20.19 1.28 6.40
N GLU A 407 -20.40 1.80 5.20
CA GLU A 407 -21.28 1.19 4.21
C GLU A 407 -20.63 -0.05 3.58
N PRO A 408 -21.40 -1.07 3.16
CA PRO A 408 -20.87 -2.29 2.54
C PRO A 408 -19.98 -2.07 1.30
N ASN A 409 -20.10 -0.89 0.67
CA ASN A 409 -19.36 -0.47 -0.51
C ASN A 409 -18.06 0.31 -0.20
N GLN A 410 -17.70 0.49 1.08
CA GLN A 410 -16.47 1.16 1.50
C GLN A 410 -15.23 0.24 1.50
N SER A 411 -15.21 -0.77 0.64
CA SER A 411 -14.08 -1.69 0.51
C SER A 411 -13.12 -1.18 -0.57
N MET A 412 -11.83 -1.16 -0.28
CA MET A 412 -10.81 -0.93 -1.30
C MET A 412 -10.97 -1.99 -2.39
N GLY A 413 -10.91 -1.56 -3.65
CA GLY A 413 -10.84 -2.46 -4.79
C GLY A 413 -11.14 -1.78 -6.12
N PHE A 414 -10.82 -2.48 -7.20
CA PHE A 414 -10.97 -1.92 -8.55
C PHE A 414 -12.41 -1.47 -8.85
N TYR A 415 -13.42 -2.16 -8.28
CA TYR A 415 -14.84 -1.84 -8.47
C TYR A 415 -15.43 -0.90 -7.41
N PHE A 416 -14.61 -0.19 -6.66
CA PHE A 416 -15.09 0.78 -5.69
C PHE A 416 -16.11 1.76 -6.31
N GLN A 417 -17.30 1.94 -5.71
CA GLN A 417 -18.37 2.74 -6.31
C GLN A 417 -18.68 4.05 -5.55
N ASN A 418 -18.50 4.10 -4.22
CA ASN A 418 -19.01 5.20 -3.41
C ASN A 418 -18.07 5.63 -2.28
N SER A 419 -17.78 6.92 -2.20
CA SER A 419 -17.19 7.57 -1.02
C SER A 419 -17.63 9.01 -0.91
N PRO A 420 -17.58 9.61 0.30
CA PRO A 420 -17.34 11.05 0.39
C PRO A 420 -16.02 11.39 -0.33
N THR A 421 -16.08 12.32 -1.27
CA THR A 421 -14.89 12.81 -1.99
C THR A 421 -13.85 13.38 -1.01
N ASN A 422 -12.56 13.14 -1.27
CA ASN A 422 -11.42 13.53 -0.42
C ASN A 422 -11.34 12.78 0.92
N SER A 423 -11.65 11.48 0.92
CA SER A 423 -11.56 10.66 2.14
C SER A 423 -10.27 9.84 2.20
N LYS A 424 -9.55 9.96 3.32
CA LYS A 424 -8.53 8.98 3.71
C LYS A 424 -9.21 7.75 4.28
N MET A 425 -8.96 6.62 3.65
CA MET A 425 -9.51 5.33 4.01
C MET A 425 -8.37 4.40 4.46
N PHE A 426 -8.57 3.65 5.53
CA PHE A 426 -7.56 2.70 6.02
C PHE A 426 -8.12 1.29 6.04
N PHE A 427 -7.34 0.33 5.54
CA PHE A 427 -7.65 -1.09 5.69
C PHE A 427 -6.43 -1.83 6.25
N HIS A 428 -6.71 -2.92 6.95
CA HIS A 428 -5.70 -3.74 7.60
C HIS A 428 -5.62 -5.12 6.97
N THR A 429 -4.41 -5.60 6.68
CA THR A 429 -4.10 -6.94 6.15
C THR A 429 -3.12 -7.66 7.09
N ASN A 430 -2.86 -8.96 6.87
CA ASN A 430 -1.84 -9.70 7.62
C ASN A 430 -0.73 -10.20 6.69
N ALA A 431 0.39 -10.60 7.28
CA ALA A 431 1.47 -11.24 6.54
C ALA A 431 0.90 -12.51 5.89
N PRO A 432 1.13 -12.74 4.59
CA PRO A 432 0.56 -13.89 3.93
C PRO A 432 1.28 -15.15 4.39
N SER A 433 0.68 -15.84 5.35
CA SER A 433 0.99 -17.24 5.64
C SER A 433 0.00 -18.09 4.84
N ARG A 434 0.24 -18.26 3.53
CA ARG A 434 -0.57 -19.07 2.59
C ARG A 434 -2.03 -18.62 2.32
N ASP A 435 -2.57 -17.65 3.07
CA ASP A 435 -3.93 -17.12 2.90
C ASP A 435 -3.99 -15.81 2.06
N LEU A 436 -5.17 -15.49 1.52
CA LEU A 436 -5.51 -14.18 0.95
C LEU A 436 -5.16 -13.04 1.93
N SER A 437 -4.82 -11.87 1.43
CA SER A 437 -4.49 -10.70 2.25
C SER A 437 -5.74 -10.00 2.82
N CYS A 438 -6.89 -10.17 2.19
CA CYS A 438 -8.20 -9.71 2.66
C CYS A 438 -8.79 -10.61 3.76
N GLY A 439 -9.63 -10.06 4.62
CA GLY A 439 -10.38 -10.86 5.58
C GLY A 439 -11.43 -10.05 6.31
N TYR A 440 -12.04 -10.66 7.32
CA TYR A 440 -13.13 -10.03 8.05
C TYR A 440 -12.59 -9.08 9.10
N HIS A 441 -12.89 -7.79 8.97
CA HIS A 441 -12.60 -6.81 10.01
C HIS A 441 -13.63 -6.92 11.14
N ILE A 442 -13.16 -7.26 12.33
CA ILE A 442 -13.98 -7.50 13.52
C ILE A 442 -13.56 -6.52 14.61
N LYS A 443 -14.52 -5.74 15.10
CA LYS A 443 -14.32 -4.91 16.28
C LYS A 443 -14.51 -5.75 17.53
N VAL A 444 -13.42 -6.04 18.23
CA VAL A 444 -13.44 -6.71 19.52
C VAL A 444 -13.58 -5.66 20.61
N THR A 445 -14.53 -5.81 21.51
CA THR A 445 -14.72 -4.93 22.68
C THR A 445 -14.67 -5.76 23.95
N ILE A 446 -13.73 -5.46 24.83
CA ILE A 446 -13.62 -6.02 26.18
C ILE A 446 -14.11 -4.97 27.18
N LEU A 447 -15.11 -5.31 27.97
CA LEU A 447 -15.62 -4.47 29.06
C LEU A 447 -15.03 -4.97 30.39
N ALA A 448 -14.26 -4.13 31.08
CA ALA A 448 -13.83 -4.42 32.45
C ALA A 448 -15.00 -4.28 33.41
N ALA A 449 -15.08 -5.15 34.41
CA ALA A 449 -16.11 -5.03 35.44
C ALA A 449 -15.88 -3.81 36.33
N LYS A 450 -16.96 -3.29 36.90
CA LYS A 450 -16.93 -2.14 37.81
C LYS A 450 -16.16 -2.41 39.11
N ALA A 451 -16.02 -3.67 39.51
CA ALA A 451 -15.28 -4.10 40.69
C ALA A 451 -13.81 -4.48 40.40
N SER A 452 -13.33 -4.32 39.16
CA SER A 452 -11.97 -4.72 38.79
C SER A 452 -10.92 -3.87 39.50
N THR A 453 -9.87 -4.52 39.99
CA THR A 453 -8.63 -3.86 40.41
C THR A 453 -7.94 -3.23 39.20
N HIS A 454 -7.24 -2.11 39.40
CA HIS A 454 -6.60 -1.33 38.33
C HIS A 454 -5.36 -2.06 37.79
N GLY A 455 -5.57 -3.07 36.95
CA GLY A 455 -4.49 -3.75 36.23
C GLY A 455 -3.90 -2.84 35.15
N ARG A 456 -2.56 -2.72 35.12
CA ARG A 456 -1.88 -2.31 33.90
C ARG A 456 -1.40 -3.53 33.14
N GLY A 457 -1.79 -3.68 31.88
CA GLY A 457 -1.39 -4.82 31.07
C GLY A 457 -1.99 -4.80 29.67
N THR A 458 -1.62 -5.79 28.86
CA THR A 458 -2.17 -5.99 27.52
C THR A 458 -3.17 -7.14 27.51
N PHE A 459 -4.14 -7.07 26.61
CA PHE A 459 -5.03 -8.19 26.31
C PHE A 459 -4.66 -8.76 24.96
N SER A 460 -4.56 -10.08 24.84
CA SER A 460 -4.46 -10.78 23.56
C SER A 460 -5.70 -11.63 23.33
N VAL A 461 -6.20 -11.68 22.10
CA VAL A 461 -7.38 -12.49 21.75
C VAL A 461 -7.12 -13.41 20.58
N MET A 462 -7.71 -14.60 20.60
CA MET A 462 -7.79 -15.51 19.45
C MET A 462 -9.23 -15.92 19.21
N PHE A 463 -9.61 -16.12 17.95
CA PHE A 463 -10.92 -16.64 17.59
C PHE A 463 -10.83 -18.13 17.30
N VAL A 464 -11.85 -18.86 17.72
CA VAL A 464 -11.95 -20.31 17.49
C VAL A 464 -13.26 -20.63 16.80
N ASP A 465 -13.20 -21.34 15.69
CA ASP A 465 -14.39 -21.81 14.96
C ASP A 465 -15.00 -23.08 15.58
N ALA A 466 -16.04 -23.63 14.93
CA ALA A 466 -16.69 -24.86 15.37
C ALA A 466 -15.81 -26.11 15.19
N LYS A 467 -14.82 -26.08 14.31
CA LYS A 467 -13.89 -27.18 14.03
C LYS A 467 -12.68 -27.16 14.97
N GLY A 468 -12.52 -26.10 15.76
CA GLY A 468 -11.38 -25.91 16.66
C GLY A 468 -10.20 -25.20 16.03
N ASN A 469 -10.33 -24.67 14.81
CA ASN A 469 -9.27 -23.88 14.19
C ASN A 469 -9.14 -22.53 14.92
N GLU A 470 -7.91 -22.11 15.16
CA GLU A 470 -7.60 -20.89 15.90
C GLU A 470 -6.90 -19.86 15.01
N THR A 471 -7.23 -18.59 15.19
CA THR A 471 -6.45 -17.49 14.59
C THR A 471 -5.16 -17.28 15.36
N THR A 472 -4.21 -16.56 14.76
CA THR A 472 -3.09 -15.99 15.51
C THR A 472 -3.60 -14.99 16.58
N PRO A 473 -2.87 -14.80 17.70
CA PRO A 473 -3.23 -13.82 18.73
C PRO A 473 -3.22 -12.37 18.23
N TYR A 474 -4.26 -11.62 18.56
CA TYR A 474 -4.37 -10.17 18.34
C TYR A 474 -4.20 -9.40 19.64
N ILE A 475 -3.36 -8.38 19.69
CA ILE A 475 -3.05 -7.61 20.93
C ILE A 475 -3.87 -6.32 20.98
N ILE A 476 -4.80 -6.20 21.94
CA ILE A 476 -5.86 -5.17 22.01
C ILE A 476 -5.43 -3.86 22.70
N ALA A 477 -4.55 -3.89 23.71
CA ALA A 477 -4.26 -2.72 24.54
C ALA A 477 -2.79 -2.31 24.47
N HIS A 478 -2.53 -1.07 24.04
CA HIS A 478 -1.18 -0.53 23.83
C HIS A 478 -0.74 0.45 24.93
N ASP A 479 -1.68 1.15 25.55
CA ASP A 479 -1.48 2.08 26.67
C ASP A 479 -1.52 1.39 28.04
N GLY A 480 -1.88 0.11 28.04
CA GLY A 480 -1.72 -0.77 29.18
C GLY A 480 -2.64 -0.45 30.34
N ARG A 481 -3.76 0.27 30.18
CA ARG A 481 -4.73 0.54 31.26
C ARG A 481 -6.14 0.25 30.78
N LEU A 482 -6.86 -0.59 31.51
CA LEU A 482 -8.31 -0.76 31.35
C LEU A 482 -9.00 -0.46 32.69
N PRO A 483 -9.47 0.80 32.91
CA PRO A 483 -10.12 1.15 34.17
C PRO A 483 -11.42 0.38 34.39
N ALA A 484 -11.80 0.20 35.65
CA ALA A 484 -13.03 -0.48 36.03
C ALA A 484 -14.27 0.15 35.34
N GLY A 485 -15.13 -0.70 34.76
CA GLY A 485 -16.31 -0.26 34.02
C GLY A 485 -16.05 0.42 32.68
N LYS A 486 -14.79 0.47 32.21
CA LYS A 486 -14.43 1.01 30.88
C LYS A 486 -14.27 -0.12 29.85
N GLN A 487 -14.31 0.27 28.58
CA GLN A 487 -14.16 -0.63 27.44
C GLN A 487 -12.81 -0.41 26.77
N ALA A 488 -12.11 -1.49 26.46
CA ALA A 488 -11.04 -1.51 25.47
C ALA A 488 -11.60 -2.13 24.19
N PHE A 489 -11.19 -1.59 23.04
CA PHE A 489 -11.56 -2.18 21.76
C PHE A 489 -10.44 -2.07 20.75
N LEU A 490 -10.38 -3.05 19.86
CA LEU A 490 -9.46 -3.12 18.73
C LEU A 490 -10.22 -3.65 17.54
N LEU A 491 -9.95 -3.08 16.37
CA LEU A 491 -10.33 -3.68 15.11
C LEU A 491 -9.25 -4.65 14.66
N VAL A 492 -9.62 -5.91 14.48
CA VAL A 492 -8.72 -6.97 14.02
C VAL A 492 -9.18 -7.52 12.69
N ARG A 493 -8.25 -8.04 11.89
CA ARG A 493 -8.56 -8.76 10.65
C ARG A 493 -8.51 -10.27 10.91
N SER A 494 -9.63 -10.95 10.72
CA SER A 494 -9.80 -12.39 10.92
C SER A 494 -9.93 -13.15 9.61
N SER A 495 -9.33 -14.35 9.59
CA SER A 495 -9.59 -15.38 8.57
C SER A 495 -10.91 -16.12 8.80
N ILE A 496 -11.48 -16.04 10.02
CA ILE A 496 -12.74 -16.69 10.38
C ILE A 496 -13.87 -15.65 10.28
N ALA A 497 -14.92 -15.98 9.53
CA ALA A 497 -16.09 -15.10 9.41
C ALA A 497 -16.73 -14.83 10.78
N PRO A 498 -17.20 -13.61 11.08
CA PRO A 498 -17.75 -13.25 12.39
C PRO A 498 -18.85 -14.20 12.88
N ALA A 499 -19.73 -14.63 11.97
CA ALA A 499 -20.81 -15.57 12.27
C ALA A 499 -20.32 -17.00 12.60
N ALA A 500 -19.15 -17.39 12.08
CA ALA A 500 -18.57 -18.73 12.26
C ALA A 500 -17.77 -18.86 13.58
N ILE A 501 -17.38 -17.76 14.21
CA ILE A 501 -16.64 -17.77 15.48
C ILE A 501 -17.53 -18.33 16.59
N LYS A 502 -17.07 -19.38 17.29
CA LYS A 502 -17.82 -20.00 18.39
C LYS A 502 -17.26 -19.65 19.76
N ARG A 503 -15.95 -19.43 19.85
CA ARG A 503 -15.28 -19.05 21.09
C ARG A 503 -14.26 -17.95 20.86
N VAL A 504 -14.01 -17.18 21.90
CA VAL A 504 -12.87 -16.27 21.98
C VAL A 504 -11.94 -16.77 23.09
N LYS A 505 -10.65 -16.92 22.79
CA LYS A 505 -9.63 -17.08 23.82
C LYS A 505 -9.06 -15.71 24.14
N ILE A 506 -8.85 -15.43 25.42
CA ILE A 506 -8.32 -14.15 25.90
C ILE A 506 -7.17 -14.42 26.86
N LEU A 507 -6.09 -13.67 26.70
CA LEU A 507 -4.94 -13.64 27.59
C LEU A 507 -4.82 -12.22 28.14
N TYR A 508 -4.62 -12.09 29.44
CA TYR A 508 -4.19 -10.84 30.06
C TYR A 508 -2.71 -10.98 30.41
N HIS A 509 -1.88 -10.05 29.95
CA HIS A 509 -0.47 -9.99 30.33
C HIS A 509 -0.24 -8.74 31.16
N ARG A 510 0.04 -8.90 32.46
CA ARG A 510 0.31 -7.78 33.36
C ARG A 510 1.60 -7.08 32.98
N PHE A 511 1.65 -5.76 33.14
CA PHE A 511 2.90 -5.00 33.07
C PHE A 511 3.55 -4.91 34.44
N CYS A 512 4.82 -5.30 34.52
CA CYS A 512 5.64 -5.16 35.71
C CYS A 512 6.73 -4.09 35.49
N GLN A 513 6.92 -3.20 36.47
CA GLN A 513 8.13 -2.39 36.59
C GLN A 513 9.01 -2.98 37.70
N PRO A 514 10.34 -2.70 37.74
CA PRO A 514 11.26 -3.29 38.71
C PRO A 514 10.77 -3.23 40.16
N ASP A 515 10.07 -2.15 40.55
CA ASP A 515 9.63 -1.92 41.93
C ASP A 515 8.11 -1.98 42.11
N THR A 516 7.33 -2.22 41.04
CA THR A 516 5.85 -2.26 41.12
C THR A 516 5.26 -3.24 40.10
N CYS A 517 4.52 -4.23 40.60
CA CYS A 517 3.66 -5.10 39.80
C CYS A 517 2.20 -4.71 40.03
N PHE A 518 1.46 -4.52 38.94
CA PHE A 518 0.01 -4.30 39.03
C PHE A 518 -0.71 -5.63 39.27
N ALA A 519 -1.99 -5.55 39.65
CA ALA A 519 -2.78 -6.71 40.06
C ALA A 519 -2.66 -7.91 39.08
N ASP A 520 -2.49 -9.09 39.67
CA ASP A 520 -2.34 -10.37 38.97
C ASP A 520 -3.62 -10.85 38.31
N THR A 521 -4.74 -10.27 38.73
CA THR A 521 -6.06 -10.58 38.21
C THR A 521 -6.73 -9.34 37.64
N VAL A 522 -7.48 -9.55 36.56
CA VAL A 522 -8.39 -8.54 35.99
C VAL A 522 -9.75 -9.16 35.78
N ASN A 523 -10.81 -8.46 36.19
CA ASN A 523 -12.17 -8.95 36.00
C ASN A 523 -12.79 -8.32 34.75
N ILE A 524 -13.17 -9.16 33.80
CA ILE A 524 -13.90 -8.75 32.60
C ILE A 524 -15.37 -9.12 32.73
N GLN A 525 -16.26 -8.21 32.32
CA GLN A 525 -17.70 -8.40 32.37
C GLN A 525 -18.24 -9.06 31.09
N SER A 526 -17.68 -8.68 29.93
CA SER A 526 -18.16 -9.17 28.64
C SER A 526 -17.14 -8.96 27.54
N VAL A 527 -17.21 -9.81 26.52
CA VAL A 527 -16.52 -9.61 25.24
C VAL A 527 -17.53 -9.58 24.12
N THR A 528 -17.47 -8.54 23.29
CA THR A 528 -18.38 -8.31 22.16
C THR A 528 -17.60 -8.28 20.86
N LEU A 529 -18.11 -8.99 19.85
CA LEU A 529 -17.63 -8.96 18.48
C LEU A 529 -18.65 -8.23 17.62
N ALA A 530 -18.22 -7.16 16.95
CA ALA A 530 -19.06 -6.38 16.04
C ALA A 530 -18.42 -6.26 14.65
N THR A 531 -19.26 -6.04 13.64
CA THR A 531 -18.80 -5.67 12.28
C THR A 531 -18.20 -4.26 12.28
N VAL A 532 -17.60 -3.87 11.15
CA VAL A 532 -17.16 -2.48 10.91
C VAL A 532 -18.32 -1.48 10.86
N ALA A 533 -19.54 -1.93 10.56
CA ALA A 533 -20.79 -1.17 10.71
C ALA A 533 -21.27 -1.07 12.18
N ASN A 534 -20.48 -1.59 13.13
CA ASN A 534 -20.78 -1.62 14.57
C ASN A 534 -22.01 -2.48 14.92
N ASP A 535 -22.41 -3.40 14.04
CA ASP A 535 -23.43 -4.40 14.32
C ASP A 535 -22.85 -5.51 15.20
N VAL A 536 -23.43 -5.70 16.38
CA VAL A 536 -22.99 -6.75 17.30
C VAL A 536 -23.42 -8.11 16.75
N VAL A 537 -22.43 -8.91 16.35
CA VAL A 537 -22.66 -10.25 15.80
C VAL A 537 -22.67 -11.28 16.91
N LYS A 538 -21.71 -11.21 17.85
CA LYS A 538 -21.60 -12.17 18.95
C LYS A 538 -21.13 -11.54 20.25
N THR A 539 -21.54 -12.13 21.36
CA THR A 539 -21.15 -11.68 22.70
C THR A 539 -20.93 -12.84 23.66
N SER A 540 -19.96 -12.70 24.57
CA SER A 540 -19.87 -13.46 25.82
C SER A 540 -20.23 -12.53 26.97
N CYS A 541 -21.19 -12.94 27.79
CA CYS A 541 -21.73 -12.17 28.91
C CYS A 541 -21.35 -12.76 30.27
N GLN A 542 -20.42 -13.71 30.28
CA GLN A 542 -19.91 -14.28 31.51
C GLN A 542 -18.90 -13.29 32.09
N GLY A 543 -19.04 -12.96 33.37
CA GLY A 543 -17.99 -12.27 34.11
C GLY A 543 -16.88 -13.28 34.42
N ILE A 544 -15.63 -12.95 34.14
CA ILE A 544 -14.47 -13.82 34.43
C ILE A 544 -13.37 -13.02 35.11
N ASP A 545 -12.83 -13.60 36.17
CA ASP A 545 -11.52 -13.25 36.72
C ASP A 545 -10.42 -13.90 35.89
N MET A 546 -9.64 -13.08 35.22
CA MET A 546 -8.50 -13.53 34.43
C MET A 546 -7.23 -13.40 35.26
N VAL A 547 -6.49 -14.50 35.41
CA VAL A 547 -5.13 -14.50 35.96
C VAL A 547 -4.15 -14.11 34.85
N SER A 548 -3.14 -13.30 35.20
CA SER A 548 -2.07 -12.93 34.27
C SER A 548 -1.41 -14.17 33.66
N ASP A 549 -1.08 -14.07 32.38
CA ASP A 549 -0.33 -15.07 31.62
C ASP A 549 -1.06 -16.41 31.42
N MET A 550 -2.37 -16.44 31.70
CA MET A 550 -3.22 -17.60 31.47
C MET A 550 -4.29 -17.32 30.39
N TRP A 551 -4.40 -18.24 29.43
CA TRP A 551 -5.46 -18.20 28.43
C TRP A 551 -6.79 -18.68 29.02
N VAL A 552 -7.83 -17.88 28.80
CA VAL A 552 -9.22 -18.23 29.13
C VAL A 552 -10.02 -18.37 27.85
N SER A 553 -10.78 -19.46 27.69
CA SER A 553 -11.66 -19.68 26.53
C SER A 553 -13.12 -19.43 26.89
N LEU A 554 -13.77 -18.52 26.15
CA LEU A 554 -15.16 -18.10 26.39
C LEU A 554 -16.05 -18.48 25.22
N GLY A 555 -17.20 -19.09 25.51
CA GLY A 555 -18.25 -19.34 24.53
C GLY A 555 -18.93 -18.04 24.10
N LEU A 556 -19.21 -17.90 22.81
CA LEU A 556 -19.90 -16.75 22.23
C LEU A 556 -21.32 -17.11 21.82
N ARG A 557 -22.27 -16.21 22.08
CA ARG A 557 -23.67 -16.31 21.66
C ARG A 557 -23.99 -15.24 20.63
N ASP A 558 -25.00 -15.47 19.79
CA ASP A 558 -25.41 -14.51 18.78
C ASP A 558 -26.08 -13.27 19.40
N GLY A 559 -25.76 -12.10 18.85
CA GLY A 559 -26.32 -10.82 19.27
C GLY A 559 -25.75 -10.28 20.59
N LYS A 560 -26.45 -9.31 21.17
CA LYS A 560 -26.07 -8.62 22.42
C LYS A 560 -26.46 -9.43 23.66
N CYS A 561 -25.80 -9.15 24.80
CA CYS A 561 -26.26 -9.63 26.09
C CYS A 561 -27.71 -9.20 26.35
N LYS A 562 -28.61 -10.15 26.63
CA LYS A 562 -29.93 -9.83 27.16
C LYS A 562 -29.74 -9.25 28.56
N THR A 563 -30.13 -8.00 28.78
CA THR A 563 -30.25 -7.44 30.12
C THR A 563 -31.36 -8.19 30.87
N GLY A 564 -31.00 -8.96 31.90
CA GLY A 564 -32.00 -9.47 32.86
C GLY A 564 -32.10 -10.98 33.06
N PHE A 565 -31.02 -11.75 32.99
CA PHE A 565 -30.98 -13.04 33.69
C PHE A 565 -30.06 -12.93 34.91
N ARG A 566 -30.69 -12.75 36.08
CA ARG A 566 -30.09 -13.19 37.35
C ARG A 566 -29.95 -14.70 37.22
N PHE A 567 -28.72 -15.22 37.32
CA PHE A 567 -28.53 -16.63 37.62
C PHE A 567 -29.06 -16.83 39.04
N GLY A 568 -30.15 -17.60 39.15
CA GLY A 568 -30.61 -18.17 40.41
C GLY A 568 -29.86 -19.45 40.71
#